data_AF-X0VPT3-F1
#
_entry.id   AF-X0VPT3-F1
#
_cell.length_a   1.000
_cell.length_b   1.000
_cell.length_c   1.000
_cell.angle_alpha   90.00
_cell.angle_beta   90.00
_cell.angle_gamma   90.00
#
_symmetry.space_group_name_H-M   'P 1'
#
loop_
_entity.id
_entity.type
_entity.pdbx_description
1 polymer ?
#
loop_
_entity_poly.entity_id
_entity_poly.type
_entity_poly.pdbx_seq_one_letter_code
_entity_poly.pdbx_strand_id
1 'polypeptide(L)'
;WVKVTDNQRADFSPDAWIDPSQRPPTRVTREVKHAPEAPAPDSKPGKRLVVEARVLEAAPIPTPQSILPYRRAMLVNEYEIVQVLEGSYEGTKIIVAHWVIRDGQVLATAAREPGNVHRMTLEAYDAHPELEGERLVMDSDEFELRLYYDIKS
;
A
#
# COMPACT_ATOMS: atom_id res chain seq x y z
N TRP A 1 -34.45 -2.06 32.54
CA TRP A 1 -33.72 -2.21 31.27
C TRP A 1 -34.00 -0.99 30.40
N VAL A 2 -32.97 -0.24 30.02
CA VAL A 2 -33.03 0.69 28.89
C VAL A 2 -31.74 0.46 28.09
N LYS A 3 -31.91 0.19 26.80
CA LYS A 3 -30.84 -0.05 25.83
C LYS A 3 -30.52 1.28 25.15
N VAL A 4 -29.27 1.75 25.23
CA VAL A 4 -28.80 2.92 24.48
C VAL A 4 -27.44 2.61 23.89
N THR A 5 -27.45 2.05 22.68
CA THR A 5 -26.84 2.64 21.47
C THR A 5 -27.17 1.72 20.28
N ASP A 6 -27.57 2.37 19.19
CA ASP A 6 -27.82 1.80 17.87
C ASP A 6 -26.49 1.76 17.11
N ASN A 7 -26.07 0.57 16.64
CA ASN A 7 -24.85 0.39 15.87
C ASN A 7 -25.20 -0.28 14.54
N GLN A 8 -25.40 0.54 13.50
CA GLN A 8 -25.76 0.12 12.13
C GLN A 8 -24.54 -0.10 11.22
N ARG A 9 -23.37 -0.47 11.77
CA ARG A 9 -22.23 -0.88 10.94
C ARG A 9 -21.59 -2.15 11.49
N ALA A 10 -21.37 -3.11 10.60
CA ALA A 10 -20.75 -4.39 10.87
C ALA A 10 -19.29 -4.19 11.28
N ASP A 11 -19.00 -4.47 12.53
CA ASP A 11 -17.68 -4.67 13.08
C ASP A 11 -17.25 -6.13 12.85
N PHE A 12 -16.50 -6.37 11.78
CA PHE A 12 -15.76 -7.63 11.60
C PHE A 12 -14.52 -7.61 12.50
N SER A 13 -14.71 -7.86 13.79
CA SER A 13 -13.65 -8.31 14.69
C SER A 13 -13.92 -9.77 15.02
N PRO A 14 -13.22 -10.75 14.43
CA PRO A 14 -13.32 -12.11 14.92
C PRO A 14 -12.50 -12.20 16.21
N ASP A 15 -13.19 -12.18 17.35
CA ASP A 15 -12.61 -12.67 18.60
C ASP A 15 -12.33 -14.17 18.43
N ALA A 16 -11.07 -14.52 18.16
CA ALA A 16 -10.64 -15.91 18.12
C ALA A 16 -10.49 -16.44 19.56
N TRP A 17 -11.50 -17.16 20.04
CA TRP A 17 -11.40 -18.01 21.23
C TRP A 17 -10.89 -19.39 20.82
N ILE A 18 -9.76 -19.84 21.36
CA ILE A 18 -9.30 -21.23 21.22
C ILE A 18 -9.74 -22.02 22.47
N ASP A 19 -10.61 -23.01 22.26
CA ASP A 19 -10.99 -24.01 23.26
C ASP A 19 -9.90 -25.11 23.32
N PRO A 20 -9.17 -25.26 24.45
CA PRO A 20 -8.09 -26.25 24.56
C PRO A 20 -8.57 -27.71 24.64
N SER A 21 -9.88 -27.97 24.68
CA SER A 21 -10.45 -29.32 24.79
C SER A 21 -10.80 -29.98 23.45
N GLN A 22 -10.70 -29.26 22.32
CA GLN A 22 -11.00 -29.82 21.01
C GLN A 22 -9.75 -30.29 20.27
N ARG A 23 -9.68 -31.60 19.98
CA ARG A 23 -8.70 -32.15 19.03
C ARG A 23 -9.11 -31.72 17.62
N PRO A 24 -8.20 -31.16 16.81
CA PRO A 24 -8.54 -30.73 15.47
C PRO A 24 -8.94 -31.95 14.60
N PRO A 25 -10.02 -31.87 13.82
CA PRO A 25 -10.34 -32.92 12.87
C PRO A 25 -9.27 -33.01 11.78
N THR A 26 -8.96 -34.25 11.39
CA THR A 26 -8.06 -34.61 10.30
C THR A 26 -8.33 -33.78 9.05
N ARG A 27 -7.28 -33.11 8.55
CA ARG A 27 -7.28 -32.25 7.36
C ARG A 27 -7.90 -32.98 6.17
N VAL A 28 -9.13 -32.62 5.81
CA VAL A 28 -9.70 -32.95 4.49
C VAL A 28 -9.09 -31.98 3.50
N THR A 29 -8.21 -32.47 2.64
CA THR A 29 -7.68 -31.71 1.50
C THR A 29 -8.84 -31.45 0.54
N ARG A 30 -9.48 -30.29 0.66
CA ARG A 30 -10.27 -29.74 -0.45
C ARG A 30 -9.28 -29.20 -1.46
N GLU A 31 -9.16 -29.85 -2.61
CA GLU A 31 -8.53 -29.22 -3.78
C GLU A 31 -9.35 -27.98 -4.14
N VAL A 32 -8.91 -26.83 -3.66
CA VAL A 32 -9.34 -25.55 -4.18
C VAL A 32 -8.64 -25.42 -5.53
N LYS A 33 -9.41 -25.49 -6.61
CA LYS A 33 -8.94 -25.07 -7.93
C LYS A 33 -8.66 -23.57 -7.82
N HIS A 34 -7.42 -23.21 -7.51
CA HIS A 34 -6.93 -21.86 -7.70
C HIS A 34 -7.10 -21.53 -9.18
N ALA A 35 -8.02 -20.61 -9.49
CA ALA A 35 -7.83 -19.74 -10.64
C ALA A 35 -6.45 -19.08 -10.48
N PRO A 36 -5.68 -18.83 -11.55
CA PRO A 36 -4.35 -18.27 -11.41
C PRO A 36 -4.49 -16.88 -10.77
N GLU A 37 -4.21 -16.83 -9.48
CA GLU A 37 -3.68 -15.65 -8.81
C GLU A 37 -2.49 -15.23 -9.66
N ALA A 38 -2.62 -14.10 -10.35
CA ALA A 38 -1.55 -13.59 -11.17
C ALA A 38 -0.29 -13.60 -10.30
N PRO A 39 0.82 -14.22 -10.74
CA PRO A 39 2.01 -14.24 -9.92
C PRO A 39 2.39 -12.78 -9.64
N ALA A 40 2.43 -12.40 -8.36
CA ALA A 40 3.08 -11.17 -7.96
C ALA A 40 4.46 -11.17 -8.64
N PRO A 41 4.79 -10.17 -9.48
CA PRO A 41 6.00 -10.23 -10.28
C PRO A 41 7.19 -10.45 -9.36
N ASP A 42 7.97 -11.45 -9.74
CA ASP A 42 9.07 -12.07 -9.00
C ASP A 42 10.21 -11.05 -8.83
N SER A 43 10.12 -10.24 -7.78
CA SER A 43 11.10 -9.19 -7.47
C SER A 43 12.11 -9.72 -6.47
N LYS A 44 13.24 -10.21 -6.98
CA LYS A 44 14.50 -10.17 -6.23
C LYS A 44 14.72 -8.73 -5.73
N PRO A 45 15.19 -8.51 -4.49
CA PRO A 45 15.46 -7.17 -3.98
C PRO A 45 16.40 -6.40 -4.93
N GLY A 46 16.06 -5.13 -5.21
CA GLY A 46 16.91 -4.21 -5.97
C GLY A 46 16.73 -4.16 -7.50
N LYS A 47 15.66 -4.71 -8.08
CA LYS A 47 15.35 -4.43 -9.50
C LYS A 47 14.69 -3.05 -9.63
N ARG A 48 15.43 -2.12 -10.24
CA ARG A 48 14.95 -0.79 -10.56
C ARG A 48 13.94 -0.82 -11.72
N LEU A 49 12.85 -0.08 -11.56
CA LEU A 49 11.82 0.16 -12.56
C LEU A 49 11.73 1.68 -12.79
N VAL A 50 11.94 2.16 -14.01
CA VAL A 50 11.75 3.59 -14.34
C VAL A 50 10.53 3.72 -15.22
N VAL A 51 9.58 4.55 -14.81
CA VAL A 51 8.29 4.73 -15.50
C VAL A 51 7.92 6.19 -15.63
N GLU A 52 7.12 6.50 -16.63
CA GLU A 52 6.23 7.65 -16.64
C GLU A 52 4.84 7.16 -16.27
N ALA A 53 4.26 7.73 -15.21
CA ALA A 53 2.96 7.32 -14.72
C ALA A 53 2.09 8.55 -14.39
N ARG A 54 0.81 8.48 -14.74
CA ARG A 54 -0.20 9.49 -14.48
C ARG A 54 -0.82 9.26 -13.11
N VAL A 55 -0.91 10.29 -12.28
CA VAL A 55 -1.65 10.21 -11.00
C VAL A 55 -3.13 9.97 -11.29
N LEU A 56 -3.68 8.87 -10.79
CA LEU A 56 -5.12 8.59 -10.89
C LEU A 56 -5.89 9.29 -9.79
N GLU A 57 -5.42 9.07 -8.56
CA GLU A 57 -5.98 9.63 -7.35
C GLU A 57 -4.85 10.06 -6.41
N ALA A 58 -5.09 11.15 -5.69
CA ALA A 58 -4.14 11.70 -4.75
C ALA A 58 -4.79 11.79 -3.38
N ALA A 59 -4.27 11.01 -2.43
CA ALA A 59 -4.70 11.08 -1.06
C ALA A 59 -4.35 12.47 -0.46
N PRO A 60 -5.14 13.00 0.49
CA PRO A 60 -4.82 14.25 1.15
C PRO A 60 -3.46 14.18 1.87
N ILE A 61 -2.62 15.20 1.67
CA ILE A 61 -1.33 15.27 2.38
C ILE A 61 -1.61 15.47 3.88
N PRO A 62 -1.14 14.57 4.75
CA PRO A 62 -1.32 14.72 6.19
C PRO A 62 -0.57 15.96 6.71
N THR A 63 -0.96 16.45 7.89
CA THR A 63 -0.20 17.49 8.59
C THR A 63 0.82 16.86 9.54
N PRO A 64 1.93 17.55 9.88
CA PRO A 64 2.86 17.05 10.90
C PRO A 64 2.21 16.74 12.25
N GLN A 65 1.13 17.46 12.60
CA GLN A 65 0.39 17.27 13.85
C GLN A 65 -0.49 16.01 13.80
N SER A 66 -1.08 15.69 12.64
CA SER A 66 -1.95 14.53 12.49
C SER A 66 -1.19 13.20 12.46
N ILE A 67 0.13 13.23 12.23
CA ILE A 67 0.96 12.03 12.21
C ILE A 67 1.68 11.75 13.53
N LEU A 68 1.45 12.54 14.59
CA LEU A 68 2.06 12.24 15.89
C LEU A 68 1.72 10.81 16.35
N PRO A 69 2.66 10.08 16.98
CA PRO A 69 4.00 10.50 17.40
C PRO A 69 5.08 10.44 16.29
N TYR A 70 4.72 10.05 15.07
CA TYR A 70 5.66 9.98 13.94
C TYR A 70 6.12 11.37 13.51
N ARG A 71 7.33 11.44 12.96
CA ARG A 71 7.91 12.67 12.37
C ARG A 71 8.09 12.59 10.86
N ARG A 72 7.80 11.44 10.29
CA ARG A 72 7.99 11.11 8.89
C ARG A 72 6.74 10.39 8.40
N ALA A 73 6.34 10.69 7.17
CA ALA A 73 5.22 10.03 6.54
C ALA A 73 5.40 9.96 5.03
N MET A 74 4.91 8.87 4.47
CA MET A 74 4.83 8.62 3.05
C MET A 74 3.37 8.53 2.64
N LEU A 75 3.07 9.06 1.46
CA LEU A 75 1.76 8.96 0.84
C LEU A 75 1.82 7.88 -0.23
N VAL A 76 0.82 7.00 -0.24
CA VAL A 76 0.65 5.98 -1.26
C VAL A 76 -0.46 6.42 -2.19
N ASN A 77 -0.11 6.65 -3.45
CA ASN A 77 -1.06 7.03 -4.50
C ASN A 77 -1.13 5.97 -5.59
N GLU A 78 -2.28 5.91 -6.26
CA GLU A 78 -2.48 5.15 -7.48
C GLU A 78 -2.01 5.92 -8.71
N TYR A 79 -1.33 5.20 -9.60
CA TYR A 79 -0.90 5.73 -10.89
C TYR A 79 -1.28 4.78 -12.01
N GLU A 80 -1.58 5.35 -13.18
CA GLU A 80 -1.66 4.65 -14.45
C GLU A 80 -0.29 4.72 -15.14
N ILE A 81 0.27 3.58 -15.51
CA ILE A 81 1.51 3.48 -16.28
C ILE A 81 1.25 4.00 -17.69
N VAL A 82 1.92 5.09 -18.04
CA VAL A 82 1.91 5.65 -19.40
C VAL A 82 3.02 4.98 -20.22
N GLN A 83 4.21 4.84 -19.64
CA GLN A 83 5.35 4.25 -20.31
C GLN A 83 6.33 3.63 -19.31
N VAL A 84 6.85 2.44 -19.64
CA VAL A 84 8.01 1.85 -18.96
C VAL A 84 9.27 2.26 -19.72
N LEU A 85 10.19 2.94 -19.03
CA LEU A 85 11.45 3.45 -19.58
C LEU A 85 12.63 2.52 -19.27
N GLU A 86 12.61 1.82 -18.14
CA GLU A 86 13.64 0.85 -17.72
C GLU A 86 12.98 -0.24 -16.87
N GLY A 87 13.38 -1.50 -17.06
CA GLY A 87 12.79 -2.65 -16.38
C GLY A 87 11.58 -3.22 -17.11
N SER A 88 10.78 -4.01 -16.40
CA SER A 88 9.58 -4.68 -16.95
C SER A 88 8.43 -4.58 -15.96
N TYR A 89 7.26 -4.19 -16.45
CA TYR A 89 6.04 -4.13 -15.67
C TYR A 89 4.87 -4.49 -16.58
N GLU A 90 4.03 -5.45 -16.17
CA GLU A 90 2.94 -5.99 -16.99
C GLU A 90 1.56 -5.38 -16.65
N GLY A 91 1.47 -4.63 -15.55
CA GLY A 91 0.24 -3.96 -15.13
C GLY A 91 0.02 -2.60 -15.78
N THR A 92 -1.23 -2.15 -15.83
CA THR A 92 -1.59 -0.78 -16.24
C THR A 92 -1.67 0.18 -15.06
N LYS A 93 -2.00 -0.32 -13.86
CA LYS A 93 -2.00 0.43 -12.61
C LYS A 93 -0.78 0.07 -11.76
N ILE A 94 -0.32 1.00 -10.94
CA ILE A 94 0.72 0.79 -9.92
C ILE A 94 0.41 1.67 -8.71
N ILE A 95 0.70 1.16 -7.50
CA ILE A 95 0.68 1.98 -6.28
C ILE A 95 2.10 2.31 -5.86
N VAL A 96 2.34 3.58 -5.56
CA VAL A 96 3.68 4.08 -5.24
C VAL A 96 3.62 4.92 -3.96
N ALA A 97 4.50 4.55 -3.02
CA ALA A 97 4.81 5.35 -1.85
C ALA A 97 5.86 6.42 -2.22
N HIS A 98 5.62 7.67 -1.84
CA HIS A 98 6.61 8.74 -1.89
C HIS A 98 6.61 9.55 -0.60
N TRP A 99 7.73 10.19 -0.29
CA TRP A 99 7.83 11.00 0.91
C TRP A 99 6.97 12.27 0.81
N VAL A 100 6.21 12.54 1.87
CA VAL A 100 5.42 13.79 1.99
C VAL A 100 5.78 14.60 3.22
N ILE A 101 6.20 13.94 4.31
CA ILE A 101 6.74 14.61 5.49
C ILE A 101 8.09 14.00 5.86
N ARG A 102 9.09 14.85 6.10
CA ARG A 102 10.35 14.48 6.75
C ARG A 102 10.67 15.45 7.88
N ASP A 103 11.19 14.92 8.98
CA ASP A 103 11.58 15.67 10.18
C ASP A 103 10.49 16.60 10.77
N GLY A 104 9.21 16.30 10.50
CA GLY A 104 8.06 17.11 10.90
C GLY A 104 7.72 18.25 9.95
N GLN A 105 8.26 18.25 8.73
CA GLN A 105 8.01 19.25 7.70
C GLN A 105 7.44 18.62 6.43
N VAL A 106 6.43 19.25 5.85
CA VAL A 106 5.87 18.85 4.54
C VAL A 106 6.87 19.19 3.45
N LEU A 107 7.15 18.24 2.54
CA LEU A 107 8.08 18.43 1.44
C LEU A 107 7.44 19.25 0.31
N ALA A 108 8.24 20.07 -0.38
CA ALA A 108 7.78 20.82 -1.55
C ALA A 108 7.33 19.90 -2.72
N THR A 109 7.87 18.69 -2.78
CA THR A 109 7.55 17.64 -3.76
C THR A 109 6.38 16.74 -3.33
N ALA A 110 5.75 17.02 -2.17
CA ALA A 110 4.71 16.16 -1.62
C ALA A 110 3.45 16.08 -2.48
N ALA A 111 3.12 17.18 -3.16
CA ALA A 111 1.91 17.29 -3.98
C ALA A 111 2.05 16.51 -5.30
N ARG A 112 1.05 15.66 -5.54
CA ARG A 112 0.84 14.91 -6.78
C ARG A 112 -0.59 15.21 -7.21
N GLU A 113 -0.78 16.11 -8.16
CA GLU A 113 -2.14 16.45 -8.61
C GLU A 113 -2.68 15.36 -9.54
N PRO A 114 -3.94 14.92 -9.39
CA PRO A 114 -4.57 13.98 -10.31
C PRO A 114 -4.45 14.44 -11.76
N GLY A 115 -4.13 13.51 -12.66
CA GLY A 115 -3.93 13.75 -14.09
C GLY A 115 -2.51 14.16 -14.50
N ASN A 116 -1.66 14.62 -13.56
CA ASN A 116 -0.27 14.93 -13.87
C ASN A 116 0.55 13.66 -14.10
N VAL A 117 1.50 13.72 -15.03
CA VAL A 117 2.44 12.63 -15.32
C VAL A 117 3.76 12.88 -14.61
N HIS A 118 4.24 11.88 -13.90
CA HIS A 118 5.53 11.91 -13.22
C HIS A 118 6.44 10.79 -13.70
N ARG A 119 7.70 11.14 -13.94
CA ARG A 119 8.77 10.18 -14.12
C ARG A 119 9.29 9.76 -12.74
N MET A 120 9.22 8.47 -12.43
CA MET A 120 9.61 7.93 -11.12
C MET A 120 10.66 6.85 -11.27
N THR A 121 11.50 6.68 -10.24
CA THR A 121 12.44 5.57 -10.14
C THR A 121 11.99 4.69 -9.00
N LEU A 122 11.49 3.51 -9.33
CA LEU A 122 10.74 2.64 -8.44
C LEU A 122 11.56 1.41 -8.08
N GLU A 123 11.49 1.05 -6.80
CA GLU A 123 11.93 -0.25 -6.28
C GLU A 123 10.77 -0.83 -5.45
N ALA A 124 10.73 -2.16 -5.31
CA ALA A 124 9.69 -2.80 -4.52
C ALA A 124 9.82 -2.37 -3.06
N TYR A 125 8.72 -1.96 -2.41
CA TYR A 125 8.78 -1.38 -1.07
C TYR A 125 9.37 -2.35 -0.03
N ASP A 126 9.08 -3.65 -0.17
CA ASP A 126 9.60 -4.72 0.70
C ASP A 126 11.10 -5.00 0.52
N ALA A 127 11.75 -4.41 -0.49
CA ALA A 127 13.20 -4.43 -0.64
C ALA A 127 13.92 -3.37 0.23
N HIS A 128 13.16 -2.52 0.95
CA HIS A 128 13.66 -1.41 1.76
C HIS A 128 13.36 -1.60 3.26
N PRO A 129 14.10 -2.48 3.98
CA PRO A 129 13.89 -2.69 5.41
C PRO A 129 14.09 -1.41 6.24
N GLU A 130 14.81 -0.40 5.72
CA GLU A 130 14.95 0.91 6.35
C GLU A 130 13.65 1.73 6.43
N LEU A 131 12.61 1.35 5.68
CA LEU A 131 11.28 1.98 5.70
C LEU A 131 10.32 1.29 6.67
N GLU A 132 10.76 0.22 7.36
CA GLU A 132 9.94 -0.43 8.37
C GLU A 132 9.62 0.55 9.52
N GLY A 133 8.35 0.60 9.90
CA GLY A 133 7.85 1.50 10.96
C GLY A 133 7.54 2.92 10.50
N GLU A 134 7.73 3.25 9.24
CA GLU A 134 7.32 4.54 8.68
C GLU A 134 5.81 4.67 8.56
N ARG A 135 5.30 5.90 8.74
CA ARG A 135 3.87 6.15 8.61
C ARG A 135 3.48 6.18 7.13
N LEU A 136 2.78 5.15 6.68
CA LEU A 136 2.08 5.13 5.40
C LEU A 136 0.69 5.74 5.55
N VAL A 137 0.32 6.59 4.59
CA VAL A 137 -1.04 7.11 4.40
C VAL A 137 -1.50 6.67 3.02
N MET A 138 -2.64 6.00 2.96
CA MET A 138 -3.22 5.42 1.76
C MET A 138 -4.74 5.66 1.83
N ASP A 139 -5.32 6.04 0.70
CA ASP A 139 -6.77 6.26 0.53
C ASP A 139 -7.32 5.45 -0.68
N SER A 140 -6.60 4.39 -1.05
CA SER A 140 -6.90 3.51 -2.18
C SER A 140 -7.39 2.16 -1.67
N ASP A 141 -8.36 1.59 -2.36
CA ASP A 141 -8.87 0.23 -2.12
C ASP A 141 -8.07 -0.86 -2.87
N GLU A 142 -7.02 -0.47 -3.59
CA GLU A 142 -6.27 -1.34 -4.51
C GLU A 142 -5.17 -2.15 -3.78
N PHE A 143 -5.57 -2.85 -2.72
CA PHE A 143 -4.67 -3.60 -1.82
C PHE A 143 -4.00 -4.82 -2.47
N GLU A 144 -4.50 -5.26 -3.63
CA GLU A 144 -3.94 -6.40 -4.38
C GLU A 144 -2.68 -6.00 -5.18
N LEU A 145 -2.49 -4.70 -5.44
CA LEU A 145 -1.29 -4.23 -6.14
C LEU A 145 -0.07 -4.26 -5.22
N ARG A 146 1.07 -4.64 -5.80
CA ARG A 146 2.35 -4.56 -5.09
C ARG A 146 2.72 -3.09 -4.86
N LEU A 147 3.13 -2.77 -3.63
CA LEU A 147 3.64 -1.45 -3.26
C LEU A 147 5.07 -1.23 -3.78
N TYR A 148 5.26 -0.12 -4.49
CA TYR A 148 6.57 0.39 -4.90
C TYR A 148 6.95 1.65 -4.11
N TYR A 149 8.24 1.94 -4.04
CA TYR A 149 8.79 3.15 -3.43
C TYR A 149 9.50 3.99 -4.50
N ASP A 150 9.18 5.29 -4.60
CA ASP A 150 9.94 6.24 -5.41
C ASP A 150 11.22 6.68 -4.70
N ILE A 151 12.34 6.07 -5.08
CA ILE A 151 13.65 6.29 -4.44
C ILE A 151 14.23 7.69 -4.69
N LYS A 152 13.61 8.50 -5.55
CA LYS A 152 14.03 9.89 -5.84
C LYS A 152 13.10 10.96 -5.27
N SER A 153 12.16 10.58 -4.41
CA SER A 153 11.21 11.50 -3.75
C SER A 153 11.80 12.36 -2.63
#